data_AF-A0A5F0JAD3-F1
#
_entry.id   AF-A0A5F0JAD3-F1
#
_cell.length_a   1.000
_cell.length_b   1.000
_cell.length_c   1.000
_cell.angle_alpha   90.00
_cell.angle_beta   90.00
_cell.angle_gamma   90.00
#
_symmetry.space_group_name_H-M   'P 1'
#
loop_
_entity.id
_entity.type
_entity.pdbx_description
1 polymer ?
#
loop_
_entity_poly.entity_id
_entity_poly.type
_entity_poly.pdbx_seq_one_letter_code
_entity_poly.pdbx_strand_id
1 'polypeptide(L)'
;MAKRRARNLDDHAIERIVGVLDGWSGKLSWDLLIEAIEKRLGVRYTRQALDKHARIKSAYQSTKTRLSKAPGSELHQKLSTVEVGALTERLKRLEAENARLKVENESLLEQFVTWAYNAYLKGMTKEYLSTPLPRVDRELTKLARTKSFAGDEG
;
A
#
# COMPACT_ATOMS: atom_id res chain seq x y z
N MET A 1 35.20 17.18 1.84
CA MET A 1 33.74 17.38 1.98
C MET A 1 33.24 16.48 3.11
N ALA A 2 32.74 17.07 4.20
CA ALA A 2 32.45 16.34 5.44
C ALA A 2 31.27 15.37 5.30
N LYS A 3 31.47 14.11 5.69
CA LYS A 3 30.49 13.02 5.65
C LYS A 3 29.44 13.25 6.75
N ARG A 4 28.35 13.94 6.44
CA ARG A 4 27.21 14.10 7.35
C ARG A 4 26.62 12.72 7.62
N ARG A 5 26.76 12.22 8.86
CA ARG A 5 26.17 10.96 9.31
C ARG A 5 24.66 11.04 9.08
N ALA A 6 24.08 10.04 8.43
CA ALA A 6 22.67 10.03 8.08
C ALA A 6 21.82 10.24 9.34
N ARG A 7 20.87 11.20 9.29
CA ARG A 7 19.76 11.25 10.25
C ARG A 7 18.99 9.93 10.15
N ASN A 8 18.35 9.50 11.24
CA ASN A 8 17.45 8.33 11.19
C ASN A 8 16.50 8.47 9.99
N LEU A 9 16.24 7.38 9.27
CA LEU A 9 15.23 7.38 8.21
C LEU A 9 13.90 7.80 8.83
N ASP A 10 13.47 9.02 8.54
CA ASP A 10 12.14 9.50 8.87
C ASP A 10 11.14 9.10 7.78
N ASP A 11 9.85 9.21 8.08
CA ASP A 11 8.80 8.78 7.16
C ASP A 11 8.84 9.54 5.82
N HIS A 12 9.26 10.80 5.83
CA HIS A 12 9.43 11.59 4.62
C HIS A 12 10.59 11.06 3.75
N ALA A 13 11.73 10.72 4.35
CA ALA A 13 12.84 10.08 3.64
C ALA A 13 12.41 8.72 3.07
N ILE A 14 11.65 7.93 3.83
CA ILE A 14 11.10 6.65 3.36
C ILE A 14 10.21 6.87 2.13
N GLU A 15 9.27 7.82 2.20
CA GLU A 15 8.36 8.13 1.09
C GLU A 15 9.11 8.58 -0.16
N ARG A 16 10.12 9.45 0.00
CA ARG A 16 10.98 9.89 -1.10
C ARG A 16 11.75 8.72 -1.73
N ILE A 17 12.26 7.79 -0.92
CA ILE A 17 12.97 6.60 -1.41
C ILE A 17 12.01 5.67 -2.16
N VAL A 18 10.79 5.47 -1.66
CA VAL A 18 9.75 4.71 -2.36
C VAL A 18 9.42 5.35 -3.71
N GLY A 19 9.25 6.68 -3.77
CA GLY A 19 9.02 7.38 -5.03
C GLY A 19 10.17 7.25 -6.04
N VAL A 20 11.42 7.13 -5.59
CA VAL A 20 12.57 6.80 -6.46
C VAL A 20 12.42 5.41 -7.07
N LEU A 21 11.98 4.44 -6.27
CA LEU A 21 11.75 3.05 -6.71
C LEU A 21 10.55 2.95 -7.66
N ASP A 22 9.49 3.73 -7.45
CA ASP A 22 8.31 3.72 -8.30
C ASP A 22 8.61 4.21 -9.72
N GLY A 23 9.48 5.21 -9.86
CA GLY A 23 9.96 5.71 -11.16
C GLY A 23 11.17 4.97 -11.74
N TRP A 24 11.64 3.88 -11.12
CA TRP A 24 12.86 3.21 -11.57
C TRP A 24 12.67 2.46 -12.89
N SER A 25 13.62 2.64 -13.80
CA SER A 25 13.75 1.92 -15.07
C SER A 25 15.14 1.32 -15.24
N GLY A 26 15.25 0.23 -15.98
CA GLY A 26 16.53 -0.47 -16.21
C GLY A 26 16.96 -1.37 -15.04
N LYS A 27 18.29 -1.59 -14.90
CA LYS A 27 18.85 -2.49 -13.89
C LYS A 27 18.67 -1.93 -12.48
N LEU A 28 18.05 -2.69 -11.59
CA LEU A 28 17.91 -2.35 -10.17
C LEU A 28 18.89 -3.17 -9.33
N SER A 29 19.74 -2.49 -8.57
CA SER A 29 20.56 -3.07 -7.50
C SER A 29 20.54 -2.16 -6.27
N TRP A 30 20.92 -2.69 -5.11
CA TRP A 30 21.03 -1.91 -3.89
C TRP A 30 22.05 -0.78 -3.99
N ASP A 31 23.18 -1.02 -4.68
CA ASP A 31 24.22 -0.01 -4.85
C ASP A 31 23.73 1.14 -5.73
N LEU A 32 23.04 0.84 -6.83
CA LEU A 32 22.45 1.86 -7.70
C LEU A 32 21.38 2.66 -6.96
N LEU A 33 20.56 1.99 -6.14
CA LEU A 33 19.58 2.68 -5.30
C LEU A 33 20.26 3.64 -4.31
N ILE A 34 21.33 3.20 -3.64
CA ILE A 34 22.09 4.05 -2.71
C ILE A 34 22.67 5.27 -3.43
N GLU A 35 23.24 5.08 -4.62
CA GLU A 35 23.76 6.19 -5.43
C GLU A 35 22.66 7.17 -5.87
N ALA A 36 21.49 6.66 -6.29
CA ALA A 36 20.37 7.50 -6.67
C ALA A 36 19.80 8.28 -5.49
N ILE A 37 19.75 7.66 -4.31
CA ILE A 37 19.36 8.33 -3.06
C ILE A 37 20.37 9.42 -2.70
N GLU A 38 21.66 9.14 -2.77
CA GLU A 38 22.71 10.12 -2.48
C GLU A 38 22.63 11.33 -3.42
N LYS A 39 22.38 11.10 -4.71
CA LYS A 39 22.19 12.18 -5.70
C LYS A 39 20.95 13.03 -5.43
N ARG A 40 19.84 12.44 -4.99
CA ARG A 40 18.54 13.15 -4.82
C ARG A 40 18.34 13.77 -3.44
N LEU A 41 18.86 13.13 -2.39
CA LEU A 41 18.66 13.54 -1.00
C LEU A 41 19.94 14.08 -0.35
N GLY A 42 21.11 13.94 -0.99
CA GLY A 42 22.39 14.37 -0.42
C GLY A 42 22.84 13.55 0.79
N VAL A 43 22.17 12.43 1.07
CA VAL A 43 22.44 11.54 2.20
C VAL A 43 22.69 10.13 1.68
N ARG A 44 23.75 9.49 2.18
CA ARG A 44 24.08 8.11 1.85
C ARG A 44 23.62 7.18 2.97
N TYR A 45 22.71 6.28 2.63
CA TYR A 45 22.25 5.20 3.52
C TYR A 45 22.98 3.90 3.23
N THR A 46 22.98 2.98 4.20
CA THR A 46 23.47 1.61 4.00
C THR A 46 22.35 0.72 3.51
N ARG A 47 22.70 -0.33 2.75
CA ARG A 47 21.74 -1.37 2.33
C ARG A 47 20.98 -1.95 3.53
N GLN A 48 21.67 -2.23 4.64
CA GLN A 48 21.05 -2.78 5.84
C GLN A 48 20.01 -1.83 6.44
N ALA A 49 20.26 -0.52 6.43
CA ALA A 49 19.27 0.46 6.87
C ALA A 49 18.03 0.40 5.97
N LEU A 50 18.22 0.44 4.65
CA LEU A 50 17.11 0.41 3.68
C LEU A 50 16.29 -0.89 3.74
N ASP A 51 16.94 -2.06 3.87
CA ASP A 51 16.27 -3.36 3.92
C ASP A 51 15.51 -3.62 5.23
N LYS A 52 15.92 -2.98 6.33
CA LYS A 52 15.19 -3.06 7.62
C LYS A 52 13.82 -2.37 7.56
N HIS A 53 13.64 -1.37 6.70
CA HIS A 53 12.37 -0.67 6.57
C HIS A 53 11.43 -1.43 5.62
N ALA A 54 10.37 -2.00 6.19
CA ALA A 54 9.40 -2.82 5.45
C ALA A 54 8.83 -2.10 4.21
N ARG A 55 8.50 -0.80 4.30
CA ARG A 55 8.01 -0.01 3.15
C ARG A 55 9.01 0.02 1.99
N ILE A 56 10.29 0.26 2.28
CA ILE A 56 11.35 0.31 1.27
C ILE A 56 11.59 -1.08 0.68
N LYS A 57 11.64 -2.11 1.53
CA LYS A 57 11.81 -3.50 1.10
C LYS A 57 10.69 -3.95 0.16
N SER A 58 9.44 -3.68 0.52
CA SER A 58 8.28 -4.00 -0.30
C SER A 58 8.30 -3.24 -1.63
N ALA A 59 8.61 -1.94 -1.61
CA ALA A 59 8.77 -1.15 -2.83
C ALA A 59 9.89 -1.71 -3.73
N TYR A 60 11.04 -2.08 -3.16
CA TYR A 60 12.15 -2.66 -3.91
C TYR A 60 11.76 -3.98 -4.58
N GLN A 61 11.06 -4.86 -3.88
CA GLN A 61 10.56 -6.12 -4.43
C GLN A 61 9.53 -5.89 -5.54
N SER A 62 8.58 -4.96 -5.31
CA SER A 62 7.58 -4.56 -6.32
C SER A 62 8.26 -4.03 -7.58
N THR A 63 9.19 -3.08 -7.45
CA THR A 63 9.97 -2.55 -8.57
C THR A 63 10.78 -3.63 -9.27
N LYS A 64 11.43 -4.54 -8.53
CA LYS A 64 12.20 -5.64 -9.13
C LYS A 64 11.32 -6.59 -9.95
N THR A 65 10.14 -6.92 -9.46
CA THR A 65 9.16 -7.76 -10.19
C THR A 65 8.57 -7.04 -11.39
N ARG A 66 8.31 -5.73 -11.29
CA ARG A 66 7.89 -4.89 -12.43
C ARG A 66 8.94 -4.90 -13.54
N LEU A 67 10.21 -4.71 -13.19
CA LEU A 67 11.32 -4.68 -14.13
C LEU A 67 11.61 -6.04 -14.77
N SER A 68 11.39 -7.15 -14.06
CA SER A 68 11.55 -8.49 -14.63
C SER A 68 10.41 -8.89 -15.58
N LYS A 69 9.22 -8.31 -15.40
CA LYS A 69 8.04 -8.57 -16.23
C LYS A 69 7.93 -7.65 -17.44
N ALA A 70 8.64 -6.52 -17.43
CA ALA A 70 8.70 -5.62 -18.56
C ALA A 70 9.55 -6.28 -19.68
N PRO A 71 8.98 -6.63 -20.85
CA PRO A 71 9.80 -6.97 -22.00
C PRO A 71 10.73 -5.78 -22.29
N GLY A 72 11.99 -6.08 -22.55
CA GLY A 72 13.07 -5.10 -22.55
C GLY A 72 12.76 -3.87 -23.40
N SER A 73 12.88 -2.69 -22.77
CA SER A 73 13.18 -1.41 -23.42
C SER A 73 12.51 -1.15 -24.77
N GLU A 74 11.20 -1.26 -24.83
CA GLU A 74 10.40 -0.46 -25.77
C GLU A 74 9.52 0.46 -24.94
N LEU A 75 8.99 1.53 -25.52
CA LEU A 75 8.13 2.56 -24.91
C LEU A 75 8.85 3.88 -24.53
N HIS A 76 9.60 4.41 -25.47
CA HIS A 76 9.41 5.82 -25.83
C HIS A 76 8.56 5.92 -27.10
N GLN A 77 7.42 5.21 -27.14
CA GLN A 77 6.40 5.56 -28.12
C GLN A 77 5.82 6.91 -27.69
N LYS A 78 6.00 7.93 -28.54
CA LYS A 78 5.33 9.21 -28.36
C LYS A 78 3.83 8.96 -28.44
N LEU A 79 3.16 9.03 -27.30
CA LEU A 79 1.71 8.96 -27.20
C LEU A 79 1.10 10.12 -27.99
N SER A 80 0.02 9.85 -28.72
CA SER A 80 -0.78 10.87 -29.39
C SER A 80 -1.46 11.79 -28.36
N THR A 81 -1.84 13.00 -28.78
CA THR A 81 -2.54 13.97 -27.92
C THR A 81 -3.83 13.40 -27.31
N VAL A 82 -4.53 12.53 -28.05
CA VAL A 82 -5.76 11.86 -27.60
C VAL A 82 -5.45 10.86 -26.47
N GLU A 83 -4.40 10.06 -26.63
CA GLU A 83 -3.97 9.10 -25.60
C GLU A 83 -3.48 9.81 -24.33
N VAL A 84 -2.74 10.91 -24.48
CA VAL A 84 -2.32 11.75 -23.35
C VAL A 84 -3.53 12.32 -22.61
N GLY A 85 -4.56 12.79 -23.34
CA GLY A 85 -5.81 13.27 -22.75
C GLY A 85 -6.51 12.20 -21.93
N ALA A 86 -6.70 11.00 -22.49
CA ALA A 86 -7.34 9.88 -21.81
C ALA A 86 -6.55 9.40 -20.58
N LEU A 87 -5.22 9.36 -20.66
CA LEU A 87 -4.36 9.03 -19.53
C LEU A 87 -4.43 10.08 -18.41
N THR A 88 -4.48 11.36 -18.78
CA THR A 88 -4.61 12.47 -17.81
C THR A 88 -5.95 12.41 -17.08
N GLU A 89 -7.04 12.15 -17.79
CA GLU A 89 -8.38 11.95 -17.22
C GLU A 89 -8.38 10.79 -16.21
N ARG A 90 -7.79 9.66 -16.62
CA ARG A 90 -7.66 8.47 -15.76
C ARG A 90 -6.81 8.78 -14.52
N LEU A 91 -5.72 9.53 -14.69
CA LEU A 91 -4.84 9.93 -13.60
C LEU A 91 -5.60 10.80 -12.58
N LYS A 92 -6.33 11.82 -13.04
CA LYS A 92 -7.19 12.65 -12.17
C LYS A 92 -8.22 11.82 -11.41
N ARG A 93 -8.88 10.87 -12.09
CA ARG A 93 -9.85 9.98 -11.45
C ARG A 93 -9.20 9.13 -10.36
N LEU A 94 -8.03 8.54 -10.65
CA LEU A 94 -7.29 7.72 -9.70
C LEU A 94 -6.77 8.56 -8.53
N GLU A 95 -6.30 9.79 -8.76
CA GLU A 95 -5.90 10.71 -7.68
C GLU A 95 -7.07 11.06 -6.76
N ALA A 96 -8.23 11.38 -7.33
CA ALA A 96 -9.44 11.67 -6.55
C ALA A 96 -9.90 10.44 -5.75
N GLU A 97 -9.87 9.25 -6.35
CA GLU A 97 -10.18 8.00 -5.66
C GLU A 97 -9.18 7.71 -4.54
N ASN A 98 -7.89 7.88 -4.79
CA ASN A 98 -6.84 7.67 -3.80
C ASN A 98 -6.97 8.64 -2.62
N ALA A 99 -7.30 9.91 -2.90
CA ALA A 99 -7.56 10.90 -1.86
C ALA A 99 -8.75 10.50 -0.98
N ARG A 100 -9.87 10.07 -1.57
CA ARG A 100 -11.03 9.58 -0.81
C ARG A 100 -10.69 8.33 0.01
N LEU A 101 -9.99 7.36 -0.58
CA LEU A 101 -9.57 6.14 0.11
C LEU A 101 -8.63 6.41 1.27
N LYS A 102 -7.74 7.41 1.16
CA LYS A 102 -6.86 7.82 2.26
C LYS A 102 -7.67 8.35 3.45
N VAL A 103 -8.64 9.23 3.19
CA VAL A 103 -9.54 9.76 4.24
C VAL A 103 -10.35 8.64 4.90
N GLU A 104 -10.89 7.71 4.10
CA GLU A 104 -11.63 6.56 4.63
C GLU A 104 -10.72 5.65 5.47
N ASN A 105 -9.48 5.40 5.01
CA ASN A 105 -8.50 4.61 5.75
C ASN A 105 -8.14 5.26 7.09
N GLU A 106 -7.89 6.57 7.12
CA GLU A 106 -7.63 7.33 8.35
C GLU A 106 -8.81 7.20 9.33
N SER A 107 -10.04 7.38 8.86
CA SER A 107 -11.23 7.21 9.69
C SER A 107 -11.39 5.78 10.23
N LEU A 108 -11.08 4.75 9.42
CA LEU A 108 -11.10 3.35 9.87
C LEU A 108 -10.00 3.07 10.90
N LEU A 109 -8.82 3.66 10.75
CA LEU A 109 -7.73 3.55 11.72
C LEU A 109 -8.10 4.21 13.05
N GLU A 110 -8.72 5.39 13.03
CA GLU A 110 -9.24 6.05 14.24
C GLU A 110 -10.28 5.19 14.97
N GLN A 111 -11.22 4.61 14.22
CA GLN A 111 -12.21 3.66 14.77
C GLN A 111 -11.52 2.43 15.36
N PHE A 112 -10.56 1.85 14.65
CA PHE A 112 -9.80 0.70 15.13
C PHE A 112 -9.04 1.00 16.43
N VAL A 113 -8.40 2.16 16.54
CA VAL A 113 -7.71 2.61 17.77
C VAL A 113 -8.71 2.75 18.92
N THR A 114 -9.87 3.37 18.67
CA THR A 114 -10.92 3.54 19.67
C THR A 114 -11.43 2.19 20.19
N TRP A 115 -11.70 1.25 19.29
CA TRP A 115 -12.13 -0.10 19.67
C TRP A 115 -11.05 -0.86 20.42
N ALA A 116 -9.79 -0.80 19.98
CA ALA A 116 -8.68 -1.45 20.65
C ALA A 116 -8.51 -0.94 22.09
N TYR A 117 -8.63 0.37 22.31
CA TYR A 117 -8.59 0.97 23.63
C TYR A 117 -9.76 0.49 24.52
N ASN A 118 -10.99 0.53 24.01
CA ASN A 118 -12.16 0.09 24.75
C ASN A 118 -12.12 -1.40 25.08
N ALA A 119 -11.64 -2.23 24.16
CA ALA A 119 -11.47 -3.66 24.35
C ALA A 119 -10.42 -3.95 25.43
N TYR A 120 -9.30 -3.21 25.43
CA TYR A 120 -8.30 -3.28 26.49
C TYR A 120 -8.88 -2.95 27.87
N LEU A 121 -9.69 -1.89 28.00
CA LEU A 121 -10.38 -1.56 29.25
C LEU A 121 -11.35 -2.66 29.72
N LYS A 122 -11.84 -3.49 28.81
CA LYS A 122 -12.68 -4.66 29.11
C LYS A 122 -11.88 -5.96 29.32
N GLY A 123 -10.54 -5.88 29.34
CA GLY A 123 -9.67 -7.03 29.55
C GLY A 123 -9.60 -7.98 28.34
N MET A 124 -10.05 -7.55 27.16
CA MET A 124 -9.95 -8.36 25.95
C MET A 124 -8.51 -8.41 25.45
N THR A 125 -8.04 -9.60 25.10
CA THR A 125 -6.70 -9.80 24.53
C THR A 125 -6.69 -9.61 23.02
N LYS A 126 -5.52 -9.30 22.46
CA LYS A 126 -5.35 -9.17 21.00
C LYS A 126 -5.68 -10.49 20.30
N GLU A 127 -5.32 -11.61 20.90
CA GLU A 127 -5.56 -12.96 20.38
C GLU A 127 -7.07 -13.20 20.25
N TYR A 128 -7.84 -12.82 21.28
CA TYR A 128 -9.29 -12.91 21.26
C TYR A 128 -9.90 -12.01 20.17
N LEU A 129 -9.47 -10.75 20.08
CA LEU A 129 -9.93 -9.81 19.04
C LEU A 129 -9.56 -10.24 17.61
N SER A 130 -8.53 -11.06 17.47
CA SER A 130 -8.08 -11.62 16.18
C SER A 130 -8.79 -12.91 15.81
N THR A 131 -9.75 -13.37 16.61
CA THR A 131 -10.54 -14.57 16.32
C THR A 131 -11.30 -14.36 15.01
N PRO A 132 -11.17 -15.27 14.03
CA PRO A 132 -11.88 -15.16 12.76
C PRO A 132 -13.39 -15.08 12.97
N LEU A 133 -14.06 -14.25 12.17
CA LEU A 133 -15.53 -14.19 12.18
C LEU A 133 -16.10 -15.58 11.84
N PRO A 134 -17.18 -16.01 12.51
CA PRO A 134 -17.88 -17.24 12.16
C PRO A 134 -18.27 -17.24 10.68
N ARG A 135 -18.15 -18.39 10.01
CA ARG A 135 -18.60 -18.53 8.63
C ARG A 135 -20.12 -18.36 8.59
N VAL A 136 -20.60 -17.29 7.96
CA VAL A 136 -22.04 -17.08 7.76
C VAL A 136 -22.50 -17.94 6.59
N ASP A 137 -23.24 -19.00 6.88
CA ASP A 137 -23.88 -19.85 5.87
C ASP A 137 -25.16 -19.16 5.36
N ARG A 138 -25.03 -18.40 4.27
CA ARG A 138 -26.08 -17.52 3.73
C ARG A 138 -27.29 -18.28 3.17
N GLU A 139 -27.18 -19.59 2.95
CA GLU A 139 -28.26 -20.43 2.43
C GLU A 139 -29.31 -20.77 3.52
N LEU A 140 -28.89 -20.89 4.79
CA LEU A 140 -29.82 -21.15 5.90
C LEU A 140 -30.76 -19.95 6.19
N THR A 141 -30.30 -18.73 5.90
CA THR A 141 -31.10 -17.51 6.10
C THR A 141 -32.24 -17.39 5.09
N LYS A 142 -32.15 -18.05 3.93
CA LYS A 142 -33.26 -18.12 2.97
C LYS A 142 -34.29 -19.18 3.40
N LEU A 143 -33.84 -20.37 3.79
CA LEU A 143 -34.72 -21.49 4.19
C LEU A 143 -35.57 -21.19 5.45
N ALA A 144 -35.01 -20.47 6.43
CA ALA A 144 -35.76 -20.04 7.61
C ALA A 144 -36.87 -19.02 7.27
N ARG A 145 -36.64 -18.20 6.24
CA ARG A 145 -37.61 -17.21 5.76
C ARG A 145 -38.73 -17.89 4.96
N THR A 146 -38.45 -18.92 4.16
CA THR A 146 -39.49 -19.63 3.40
C THR A 146 -40.38 -20.51 4.27
N LYS A 147 -39.85 -21.12 5.34
CA LYS A 147 -40.63 -21.94 6.28
C LYS A 147 -41.59 -21.14 7.15
N SER A 148 -41.31 -19.86 7.45
CA SER A 148 -42.23 -19.03 8.23
C SER A 148 -43.45 -18.55 7.44
N PHE A 149 -43.41 -18.58 6.11
CA PHE A 149 -44.53 -18.19 5.23
C PHE A 149 -45.42 -19.37 4.80
N ALA A 150 -45.00 -20.63 5.03
CA ALA A 150 -45.73 -21.82 4.59
C ALA A 150 -46.49 -22.55 5.72
N GLY A 151 -46.51 -21.99 6.94
CA GLY A 151 -47.06 -22.62 8.14
C GLY A 151 -48.36 -22.01 8.66
N ASP A 152 -49.03 -21.13 7.89
CA ASP A 152 -50.22 -20.39 8.32
C ASP A 152 -51.41 -20.60 7.34
N GLU A 153 -51.54 -21.82 6.80
CA GLU A 153 -52.79 -22.29 6.18
C GLU A 153 -53.15 -23.64 6.78
N GLY A 154 -53.96 -23.60 7.84
CA GLY A 154 -54.54 -24.75 8.55
C GLY A 154 -55.68 -24.34 9.45
#